data_AF-A0A9Q0X511-F1
#
_entry.id   AF-A0A9Q0X511-F1
#
_cell.length_a   1.000
_cell.length_b   1.000
_cell.length_c   1.000
_cell.angle_alpha   90.00
_cell.angle_beta   90.00
_cell.angle_gamma   90.00
#
_symmetry.space_group_name_H-M   'P 1'
#
loop_
_entity.id
_entity.type
_entity.pdbx_description
1 polymer ?
#
loop_
_entity_poly.entity_id
_entity_poly.type
_entity_poly.pdbx_seq_one_letter_code
_entity_poly.pdbx_strand_id
1 'polypeptide(L)'
;MKRTQRFKRVSKPKKPIPDSELDEDSAANLSTQLLKSKSTRINPKRPKILSLPTSTSLTFDHMTILPREFFQIDALDLAPRLLGKFLKRDNVVLQITEVEAYRPNDSACHGRFGITARTAPVFGPGGHAYVYLCYGLHTMLNVVADKEGNGAAVLIRSCAPISGMDTIQERRDWSSTGDFNRMV
;
A
#
# COMPACT_ATOMS: atom_id res chain seq x y z
N MET A 1 -10.77 41.74 -13.61
CA MET A 1 -10.32 41.49 -12.22
C MET A 1 -11.55 41.18 -11.37
N LYS A 2 -11.78 39.91 -11.00
CA LYS A 2 -12.96 39.49 -10.22
C LYS A 2 -12.53 39.12 -8.80
N ARG A 3 -13.20 39.74 -7.84
CA ARG A 3 -12.92 39.85 -6.41
C ARG A 3 -13.24 38.53 -5.70
N THR A 4 -12.27 37.90 -5.03
CA THR A 4 -12.44 36.65 -4.29
C THR A 4 -13.26 36.86 -3.01
N GLN A 5 -14.30 36.04 -2.80
CA GLN A 5 -15.06 36.01 -1.54
C GLN A 5 -14.27 35.26 -0.46
N ARG A 6 -14.14 35.91 0.70
CA ARG A 6 -13.40 35.43 1.87
C ARG A 6 -14.30 34.51 2.69
N PHE A 7 -13.92 33.23 2.86
CA PHE A 7 -14.66 32.27 3.68
C PHE A 7 -14.69 32.68 5.16
N LYS A 8 -15.88 32.66 5.78
CA LYS A 8 -16.09 32.96 7.21
C LYS A 8 -15.57 31.81 8.08
N ARG A 9 -14.80 32.14 9.13
CA ARG A 9 -14.36 31.17 10.16
C ARG A 9 -15.56 30.69 10.97
N VAL A 10 -15.70 29.37 11.13
CA VAL A 10 -16.69 28.75 12.01
C VAL A 10 -16.22 28.86 13.46
N SER A 11 -17.13 29.24 14.36
CA SER A 11 -16.89 29.44 15.79
C SER A 11 -16.63 28.12 16.54
N LYS A 12 -15.73 28.16 17.53
CA LYS A 12 -15.41 27.05 18.43
C LYS A 12 -16.66 26.57 19.20
N PRO A 13 -16.82 25.25 19.44
CA PRO A 13 -17.94 24.74 20.22
C PRO A 13 -17.83 25.17 21.71
N LYS A 14 -18.97 25.60 22.27
CA LYS A 14 -19.19 25.87 23.71
C LYS A 14 -19.71 24.58 24.36
N LYS A 15 -18.86 23.84 25.08
CA LYS A 15 -19.17 23.10 26.32
C LYS A 15 -17.91 22.37 26.84
N PRO A 16 -17.66 22.33 28.17
CA PRO A 16 -16.51 21.64 28.75
C PRO A 16 -16.74 20.12 28.78
N ILE A 17 -15.66 19.36 28.64
CA ILE A 17 -15.61 17.90 28.85
C ILE A 17 -15.43 17.68 30.36
N PRO A 18 -16.11 16.71 31.02
CA PRO A 18 -15.91 16.42 32.43
C PRO A 18 -14.55 15.74 32.66
N ASP A 19 -13.82 16.19 33.68
CA ASP A 19 -12.61 15.54 34.16
C ASP A 19 -12.97 14.20 34.81
N SER A 20 -12.40 13.10 34.31
CA SER A 20 -12.42 11.81 35.02
C SER A 20 -11.23 11.79 35.98
N GLU A 21 -11.53 11.90 37.27
CA GLU A 21 -10.59 11.69 38.38
C GLU A 21 -9.96 10.29 38.27
N LEU A 22 -8.63 10.23 38.38
CA LEU A 22 -7.88 9.01 38.61
C LEU A 22 -7.51 8.99 40.09
N ASP A 23 -8.14 8.09 40.85
CA ASP A 23 -7.86 7.84 42.26
C ASP A 23 -6.45 7.27 42.43
N GLU A 24 -5.54 8.09 42.95
CA GLU A 24 -4.24 7.68 43.48
C GLU A 24 -4.41 6.99 44.83
N ASP A 25 -4.68 5.67 44.88
CA ASP A 25 -4.55 4.92 46.15
C ASP A 25 -4.48 3.39 46.00
N SER A 26 -3.58 2.85 45.15
CA SER A 26 -3.28 1.41 45.19
C SER A 26 -1.81 0.99 44.99
N ALA A 27 -0.88 1.94 44.98
CA ALA A 27 0.53 1.69 44.65
C ALA A 27 1.43 1.22 45.83
N ALA A 28 0.89 0.54 46.86
CA ALA A 28 1.65 0.26 48.09
C ALA A 28 1.76 -1.21 48.54
N ASN A 29 1.22 -2.21 47.81
CA ASN A 29 1.22 -3.60 48.31
C ASN A 29 1.64 -4.69 47.30
N LEU A 30 2.71 -4.45 46.54
CA LEU A 30 3.29 -5.48 45.65
C LEU A 30 4.84 -5.52 45.68
N SER A 31 5.46 -5.10 46.79
CA SER A 31 6.93 -4.99 46.88
C SER A 31 7.63 -6.11 47.68
N THR A 32 6.93 -7.08 48.26
CA THR A 32 7.58 -8.01 49.20
C THR A 32 7.03 -9.43 49.14
N GLN A 33 7.04 -10.08 47.98
CA GLN A 33 6.90 -11.55 47.94
C GLN A 33 7.28 -12.20 46.59
N LEU A 34 8.53 -12.11 46.14
CA LEU A 34 9.07 -13.08 45.16
C LEU A 34 10.61 -13.04 45.09
N LEU A 35 11.25 -13.28 46.25
CA LEU A 35 12.67 -13.62 46.33
C LEU A 35 12.80 -14.98 47.01
N LYS A 36 12.70 -16.06 46.23
CA LYS A 36 13.27 -17.40 46.50
C LYS A 36 12.98 -18.33 45.32
N SER A 37 13.84 -18.29 44.31
CA SER A 37 13.99 -19.42 43.38
C SER A 37 15.46 -19.59 43.04
N LYS A 38 16.02 -20.73 43.48
CA LYS A 38 17.40 -21.15 43.25
C LYS A 38 17.67 -21.24 41.74
N SER A 39 18.60 -20.42 41.26
CA SER A 39 19.10 -20.47 39.88
C SER A 39 19.90 -21.76 39.67
N THR A 40 19.29 -22.75 39.03
CA THR A 40 20.01 -23.90 38.46
C THR A 40 20.34 -23.55 37.02
N ARG A 41 21.64 -23.48 36.71
CA ARG A 41 22.15 -23.08 35.39
C ARG A 41 21.91 -24.21 34.39
N ILE A 42 20.75 -24.23 33.75
CA ILE A 42 20.47 -25.12 32.62
C ILE A 42 21.06 -24.46 31.37
N ASN A 43 22.01 -25.14 30.75
CA ASN A 43 22.68 -24.67 29.54
C ASN A 43 21.83 -25.10 28.33
N PRO A 44 21.15 -24.19 27.59
CA PRO A 44 20.35 -24.60 26.45
C PRO A 44 21.30 -25.00 25.31
N LYS A 45 21.36 -26.30 25.00
CA LYS A 45 22.01 -26.77 23.76
C LYS A 45 21.26 -26.17 22.57
N ARG A 46 21.92 -25.25 21.86
CA ARG A 46 21.43 -24.65 20.62
C ARG A 46 21.05 -25.79 19.65
N PRO A 47 19.80 -25.90 19.19
CA PRO A 47 19.44 -26.88 18.19
C PRO A 47 20.22 -26.58 16.90
N LYS A 48 20.81 -27.63 16.31
CA LYS A 48 21.50 -27.52 15.01
C LYS A 48 20.45 -27.09 13.98
N ILE A 49 20.63 -25.91 13.42
CA ILE A 49 19.80 -25.40 12.32
C ILE A 49 20.02 -26.37 11.16
N LEU A 50 18.98 -27.13 10.80
CA LEU A 50 18.95 -27.87 9.54
C LEU A 50 19.08 -26.82 8.44
N SER A 51 20.16 -26.90 7.66
CA SER A 51 20.42 -25.99 6.55
C SER A 51 19.21 -25.99 5.60
N LEU A 52 18.51 -24.85 5.51
CA LEU A 52 17.53 -24.63 4.46
C LEU A 52 18.21 -24.86 3.10
N PRO A 53 17.53 -25.52 2.14
CA PRO A 53 18.09 -25.70 0.81
C PRO A 53 18.43 -24.32 0.22
N THR A 54 19.70 -24.20 -0.18
CA THR A 54 20.26 -23.02 -0.83
C THR A 54 19.47 -22.70 -2.09
N SER A 55 18.86 -21.51 -2.09
CA SER A 55 18.39 -20.73 -3.24
C SER A 55 18.02 -21.55 -4.49
N THR A 56 16.74 -21.92 -4.60
CA THR A 56 16.17 -22.23 -5.91
C THR A 56 16.13 -20.92 -6.69
N SER A 57 17.12 -20.71 -7.56
CA SER A 57 17.14 -19.59 -8.50
C SER A 57 15.87 -19.69 -9.36
N LEU A 58 14.86 -18.88 -9.06
CA LEU A 58 13.69 -18.74 -9.91
C LEU A 58 14.16 -18.05 -11.20
N THR A 59 14.25 -18.81 -12.29
CA THR A 59 14.52 -18.25 -13.60
C THR A 59 13.25 -17.55 -14.10
N PHE A 60 13.24 -16.21 -14.08
CA PHE A 60 12.10 -15.37 -14.50
C PHE A 60 11.96 -15.24 -16.02
N ASP A 61 12.68 -16.05 -16.79
CA ASP A 61 12.73 -16.00 -18.26
C ASP A 61 11.41 -16.38 -18.94
N HIS A 62 10.49 -17.02 -18.20
CA HIS A 62 9.18 -17.44 -18.71
C HIS A 62 8.00 -16.80 -17.96
N MET A 63 8.09 -15.51 -17.61
CA MET A 63 6.92 -14.75 -17.15
C MET A 63 5.95 -14.49 -18.32
N THR A 64 4.74 -15.05 -18.25
CA THR A 64 3.70 -14.83 -19.25
C THR A 64 2.90 -13.58 -18.89
N ILE A 65 2.68 -12.70 -19.89
CA ILE A 65 1.82 -11.52 -19.71
C ILE A 65 0.37 -11.98 -19.50
N LEU A 66 -0.30 -11.40 -18.50
CA LEU A 66 -1.69 -11.71 -18.24
C LEU A 66 -2.59 -11.25 -19.41
N PRO A 67 -3.55 -12.07 -19.86
CA PRO A 67 -4.42 -11.74 -20.97
C PRO A 67 -5.40 -10.62 -20.59
N ARG A 68 -5.96 -9.88 -21.57
CA ARG A 68 -6.84 -8.73 -21.29
C ARG A 68 -8.10 -9.13 -20.53
N GLU A 69 -8.62 -10.32 -20.81
CA GLU A 69 -9.82 -10.89 -20.22
C GLU A 69 -9.66 -11.08 -18.69
N PHE A 70 -8.42 -11.23 -18.20
CA PHE A 70 -8.13 -11.30 -16.78
C PHE A 70 -8.57 -10.03 -16.02
N PHE A 71 -8.47 -8.86 -16.67
CA PHE A 71 -8.74 -7.56 -16.07
C PHE A 71 -10.18 -7.08 -16.30
N GLN A 72 -10.91 -7.68 -17.25
CA GLN A 72 -12.27 -7.29 -17.64
C GLN A 72 -13.33 -7.93 -16.72
N ILE A 73 -13.13 -7.80 -15.41
CA ILE A 73 -14.03 -8.27 -14.36
C ILE A 73 -14.22 -7.16 -13.32
N ASP A 74 -15.19 -7.32 -12.43
CA ASP A 74 -15.45 -6.33 -11.37
C ASP A 74 -14.20 -6.08 -10.52
N ALA A 75 -13.98 -4.83 -10.09
CA ALA A 75 -12.80 -4.46 -9.32
C ALA A 75 -12.67 -5.24 -7.99
N LEU A 76 -13.79 -5.59 -7.34
CA LEU A 76 -13.78 -6.38 -6.11
C LEU A 76 -13.34 -7.83 -6.35
N ASP A 77 -13.63 -8.37 -7.54
CA ASP A 77 -13.18 -9.70 -7.95
C ASP A 77 -11.73 -9.68 -8.45
N LEU A 78 -11.32 -8.59 -9.12
CA LEU A 78 -9.97 -8.43 -9.66
C LEU A 78 -8.92 -8.25 -8.56
N ALA A 79 -9.20 -7.45 -7.53
CA ALA A 79 -8.25 -7.16 -6.46
C ALA A 79 -7.63 -8.41 -5.82
N PRO A 80 -8.39 -9.38 -5.27
CA PRO A 80 -7.80 -10.59 -4.70
C PRO A 80 -7.04 -11.44 -5.73
N ARG A 81 -7.43 -11.38 -7.01
CA ARG A 81 -6.74 -12.12 -8.09
C ARG A 81 -5.38 -11.53 -8.45
N LEU A 82 -5.18 -10.24 -8.21
CA LEU A 82 -3.91 -9.55 -8.43
C LEU A 82 -2.87 -9.86 -7.36
N LEU A 83 -3.28 -10.25 -6.15
CA LEU A 83 -2.35 -10.65 -5.10
C LEU A 83 -1.48 -11.84 -5.54
N GLY A 84 -0.18 -11.74 -5.32
CA GLY A 84 0.80 -12.73 -5.75
C GLY A 84 1.18 -12.67 -7.23
N LYS A 85 0.53 -11.82 -8.05
CA LYS A 85 0.96 -11.55 -9.44
C LYS A 85 2.15 -10.61 -9.46
N PHE A 86 2.80 -10.53 -10.61
CA PHE A 86 4.06 -9.81 -10.76
C PHE A 86 3.90 -8.56 -11.63
N LEU A 87 4.54 -7.48 -11.20
CA LEU A 87 4.85 -6.32 -12.02
C LEU A 87 6.30 -6.46 -12.49
N LYS A 88 6.51 -6.35 -13.81
CA LYS A 88 7.82 -6.41 -14.43
C LYS A 88 8.07 -5.13 -15.21
N ARG A 89 9.23 -4.50 -14.95
CA ARG A 89 9.76 -3.42 -15.78
C ARG A 89 11.26 -3.57 -15.88
N ASP A 90 11.76 -3.68 -17.11
CA ASP A 90 13.18 -3.93 -17.37
C ASP A 90 13.66 -5.16 -16.58
N ASN A 91 14.67 -4.98 -15.72
CA ASN A 91 15.25 -6.02 -14.87
C ASN A 91 14.59 -6.11 -13.47
N VAL A 92 13.63 -5.24 -13.17
CA VAL A 92 12.93 -5.19 -11.89
C VAL A 92 11.67 -6.05 -11.95
N VAL A 93 11.55 -6.98 -11.00
CA VAL A 93 10.33 -7.78 -10.79
C VAL A 93 9.86 -7.58 -9.35
N LEU A 94 8.59 -7.23 -9.21
CA LEU A 94 7.91 -7.03 -7.93
C LEU A 94 6.69 -7.95 -7.86
N GLN A 95 6.46 -8.60 -6.73
CA GLN A 95 5.23 -9.35 -6.45
C GLN A 95 4.24 -8.46 -5.70
N ILE A 96 3.01 -8.37 -6.18
CA ILE A 96 1.94 -7.59 -5.57
C ILE A 96 1.52 -8.23 -4.24
N THR A 97 1.57 -7.47 -3.16
CA THR A 97 1.26 -7.93 -1.79
C THR A 97 0.07 -7.22 -1.16
N GLU A 98 -0.26 -6.02 -1.62
CA GLU A 98 -1.38 -5.23 -1.10
C GLU A 98 -2.04 -4.44 -2.24
N VAL A 99 -3.38 -4.45 -2.27
CA VAL A 99 -4.19 -3.76 -3.28
C VAL A 99 -5.45 -3.18 -2.65
N GLU A 100 -6.08 -2.22 -3.34
CA GLU A 100 -7.35 -1.62 -2.96
C GLU A 100 -8.25 -1.45 -4.18
N ALA A 101 -9.52 -1.87 -4.10
CA ALA A 101 -10.47 -1.83 -5.20
C ALA A 101 -11.37 -0.60 -5.11
N TYR A 102 -11.62 0.03 -6.26
CA TYR A 102 -12.52 1.18 -6.38
C TYR A 102 -13.54 0.96 -7.50
N ARG A 103 -14.81 1.26 -7.20
CA ARG A 103 -15.94 1.18 -8.14
C ARG A 103 -16.61 2.55 -8.29
N PRO A 104 -17.32 2.82 -9.39
CA PRO A 104 -17.96 4.13 -9.63
C PRO A 104 -19.00 4.54 -8.58
N ASN A 105 -19.57 3.58 -7.85
CA ASN A 105 -20.49 3.84 -6.75
C ASN A 105 -19.80 4.17 -5.42
N ASP A 106 -18.47 4.07 -5.34
CA ASP A 106 -17.68 4.44 -4.17
C ASP A 106 -17.38 5.94 -4.17
N SER A 107 -17.63 6.58 -3.02
CA SER A 107 -17.26 7.96 -2.76
C SER A 107 -15.76 8.27 -2.94
N ALA A 108 -14.88 7.29 -2.74
CA ALA A 108 -13.44 7.44 -2.88
C ALA A 108 -12.95 7.25 -4.33
N CYS A 109 -13.79 6.73 -5.24
CA CYS A 109 -13.40 6.44 -6.60
C CYS A 109 -13.34 7.69 -7.48
N HIS A 110 -12.21 7.92 -8.17
CA HIS A 110 -12.11 8.98 -9.18
C HIS A 110 -13.11 8.80 -10.34
N GLY A 111 -13.45 7.56 -10.70
CA GLY A 111 -14.44 7.25 -11.74
C GLY A 111 -15.86 7.71 -11.40
N ARG A 112 -16.19 7.92 -10.12
CA ARG A 112 -17.51 8.41 -9.69
C ARG A 112 -17.86 9.78 -10.27
N PHE A 113 -16.86 10.62 -10.54
CA PHE A 113 -17.06 11.99 -11.03
C PHE A 113 -17.13 12.10 -12.56
N GLY A 114 -17.09 10.96 -13.27
CA GLY A 114 -17.12 10.92 -14.72
C GLY A 114 -15.78 11.26 -15.38
N ILE A 115 -15.84 11.43 -16.71
CA ILE A 115 -14.66 11.59 -17.55
C ILE A 115 -14.16 13.03 -17.51
N THR A 116 -12.91 13.19 -17.13
CA THR A 116 -12.11 14.42 -17.24
C THR A 116 -10.79 14.08 -17.91
N ALA A 117 -10.00 15.08 -18.32
CA ALA A 117 -8.65 14.82 -18.87
C ALA A 117 -7.78 13.98 -17.90
N ARG A 118 -7.95 14.16 -16.59
CA ARG A 118 -7.22 13.42 -15.56
C ARG A 118 -7.74 12.00 -15.34
N THR A 119 -9.06 11.80 -15.43
CA THR A 119 -9.71 10.53 -15.13
C THR A 119 -9.93 9.68 -16.38
N ALA A 120 -9.78 10.24 -17.59
CA ALA A 120 -9.97 9.52 -18.84
C ALA A 120 -9.31 8.13 -18.89
N PRO A 121 -8.08 7.91 -18.38
CA PRO A 121 -7.48 6.57 -18.38
C PRO A 121 -8.27 5.53 -17.59
N VAL A 122 -8.95 5.89 -16.48
CA VAL A 122 -9.72 4.92 -15.67
C VAL A 122 -10.95 4.37 -16.41
N PHE A 123 -11.40 5.07 -17.46
CA PHE A 123 -12.51 4.64 -18.31
C PHE A 123 -12.05 3.86 -19.53
N GLY A 124 -10.76 3.60 -19.70
CA GLY A 124 -10.25 2.77 -20.79
C GLY A 124 -10.57 1.28 -20.61
N PRO A 125 -10.12 0.42 -21.53
CA PRO A 125 -10.27 -1.03 -21.40
C PRO A 125 -9.58 -1.60 -20.14
N GLY A 126 -10.15 -2.66 -19.55
CA GLY A 126 -9.53 -3.41 -18.46
C GLY A 126 -8.07 -3.79 -18.76
N GLY A 127 -7.20 -3.61 -17.78
CA GLY A 127 -5.75 -3.86 -17.85
C GLY A 127 -4.91 -2.64 -18.20
N HIS A 128 -5.50 -1.49 -18.52
CA HIS A 128 -4.74 -0.25 -18.69
C HIS A 128 -4.15 0.23 -17.36
N ALA A 129 -2.96 0.84 -17.42
CA ALA A 129 -2.38 1.52 -16.28
C ALA A 129 -2.99 2.91 -16.14
N TYR A 130 -3.61 3.19 -15.00
CA TYR A 130 -4.04 4.51 -14.60
C TYR A 130 -3.10 5.05 -13.51
N VAL A 131 -2.25 5.99 -13.92
CA VAL A 131 -1.21 6.57 -13.07
C VAL A 131 -1.51 8.04 -12.83
N TYR A 132 -1.46 8.46 -11.57
CA TYR A 132 -1.65 9.87 -11.21
C TYR A 132 -0.75 10.30 -10.06
N LEU A 133 -0.47 11.60 -10.00
CA LEU A 133 0.28 12.22 -8.91
C LEU A 133 -0.68 12.59 -7.76
N CYS A 134 -0.40 12.09 -6.57
CA CYS A 134 -1.10 12.37 -5.32
C CYS A 134 -0.31 13.41 -4.51
N TYR A 135 -1.00 14.46 -4.07
CA TYR A 135 -0.41 15.61 -3.35
C TYR A 135 0.80 16.28 -4.02
N GLY A 136 1.00 16.08 -5.33
CA GLY A 136 2.16 16.61 -6.04
C GLY A 136 3.48 15.86 -5.78
N LEU A 137 3.45 14.77 -5.01
CA LEU A 137 4.66 14.11 -4.49
C LEU A 137 4.74 12.62 -4.80
N HIS A 138 3.60 11.91 -4.74
CA HIS A 138 3.59 10.46 -4.82
C HIS A 138 2.81 9.96 -6.03
N THR A 139 3.44 9.15 -6.86
CA THR A 139 2.80 8.52 -8.01
C THR A 139 2.01 7.28 -7.56
N MET A 140 0.72 7.23 -7.88
CA MET A 140 -0.17 6.11 -7.57
C MET A 140 -0.43 5.30 -8.84
N LEU A 141 -0.15 4.00 -8.79
CA LEU A 141 -0.37 3.07 -9.91
C LEU A 141 -1.65 2.27 -9.70
N ASN A 142 -2.57 2.40 -10.65
CA ASN A 142 -3.80 1.62 -10.67
C ASN A 142 -3.85 0.78 -11.95
N VAL A 143 -4.53 -0.35 -11.88
CA VAL A 143 -4.90 -1.17 -13.03
C VAL A 143 -6.40 -1.01 -13.25
N VAL A 144 -6.79 -0.58 -14.44
CA VAL A 144 -8.21 -0.44 -14.82
C VAL A 144 -8.88 -1.81 -14.80
N ALA A 145 -10.04 -1.87 -14.17
CA ALA A 145 -10.87 -3.06 -14.05
C ALA A 145 -12.10 -2.91 -14.94
N ASP A 146 -12.80 -4.03 -15.14
CA ASP A 146 -14.10 -4.09 -15.81
C ASP A 146 -14.05 -3.71 -17.31
N LYS A 147 -15.21 -3.55 -17.92
CA LYS A 147 -15.38 -3.12 -19.30
C LYS A 147 -15.02 -1.65 -19.45
N GLU A 148 -14.58 -1.31 -20.68
CA GLU A 148 -14.35 0.08 -21.08
C GLU A 148 -15.58 0.94 -20.79
N GLY A 149 -15.35 2.15 -20.29
CA GLY A 149 -16.38 3.11 -19.93
C GLY A 149 -16.93 2.98 -18.51
N ASN A 150 -16.59 1.92 -17.76
CA ASN A 150 -17.13 1.77 -16.40
C ASN A 150 -16.44 2.68 -15.38
N GLY A 151 -15.13 2.91 -15.48
CA GLY A 151 -14.42 3.79 -14.54
C GLY A 151 -14.05 3.11 -13.21
N ALA A 152 -13.81 1.79 -13.23
CA ALA A 152 -13.39 1.01 -12.06
C ALA A 152 -11.89 0.68 -12.15
N ALA A 153 -11.22 0.53 -11.00
CA ALA A 153 -9.80 0.19 -10.97
C ALA A 153 -9.36 -0.43 -9.65
N VAL A 154 -8.17 -1.04 -9.66
CA VAL A 154 -7.48 -1.54 -8.48
C VAL A 154 -6.15 -0.80 -8.31
N LEU A 155 -5.98 -0.14 -7.17
CA LEU A 155 -4.73 0.50 -6.75
C LEU A 155 -3.75 -0.55 -6.25
N ILE A 156 -2.50 -0.49 -6.72
CA ILE A 156 -1.40 -1.29 -6.16
C ILE A 156 -0.79 -0.50 -5.00
N ARG A 157 -0.90 -1.03 -3.78
CA ARG A 157 -0.45 -0.34 -2.55
C ARG A 157 0.93 -0.76 -2.11
N SER A 158 1.25 -2.04 -2.27
CA SER A 158 2.55 -2.59 -1.87
C SER A 158 2.96 -3.74 -2.78
N CYS A 159 4.27 -3.91 -2.91
CA CYS A 159 4.86 -5.06 -3.57
C CYS A 159 6.13 -5.51 -2.83
N ALA A 160 6.36 -6.82 -2.80
CA ALA A 160 7.63 -7.41 -2.38
C ALA A 160 8.58 -7.48 -3.57
N PRO A 161 9.85 -7.06 -3.43
CA PRO A 161 10.80 -7.15 -4.51
C PRO A 161 11.27 -8.60 -4.70
N ILE A 162 11.39 -9.01 -5.95
CA ILE A 162 11.72 -10.38 -6.35
C ILE A 162 13.08 -10.41 -7.09
N SER A 163 13.32 -9.43 -7.96
CA SER A 163 14.62 -9.21 -8.63
C SER A 163 14.86 -7.73 -8.90
N GLY A 164 16.13 -7.36 -9.13
CA GLY A 164 16.52 -5.98 -9.43
C GLY A 164 16.64 -5.08 -8.19
N MET A 165 17.08 -5.63 -7.05
CA MET A 165 17.21 -4.88 -5.79
C MET A 165 18.09 -3.63 -5.91
N ASP A 166 19.23 -3.74 -6.59
CA ASP A 166 20.15 -2.61 -6.78
C ASP A 166 19.45 -1.45 -7.50
N THR A 167 18.76 -1.75 -8.61
CA THR A 167 17.98 -0.75 -9.36
C THR A 167 16.82 -0.17 -8.54
N ILE A 168 16.15 -0.98 -7.71
CA ILE A 168 15.09 -0.49 -6.82
C ILE A 168 15.68 0.48 -5.81
N GLN A 169 16.82 0.15 -5.22
CA GLN A 169 17.50 0.98 -4.24
C GLN A 169 17.96 2.29 -4.87
N GLU A 170 18.64 2.26 -6.02
CA GLU A 170 19.04 3.46 -6.78
C GLU A 170 17.86 4.38 -7.11
N ARG A 171 16.68 3.83 -7.45
CA ARG A 171 15.48 4.63 -7.76
C ARG A 171 14.80 5.20 -6.51
N ARG A 172 14.98 4.57 -5.35
CA ARG A 172 14.41 5.00 -4.05
C ARG A 172 15.35 5.90 -3.27
N ASP A 173 16.65 5.77 -3.49
CA ASP A 173 17.68 6.59 -2.88
C ASP A 173 17.53 8.00 -3.46
N TRP A 174 16.98 8.88 -2.62
CA TRP A 174 16.83 10.30 -2.88
C TRP A 174 18.23 10.94 -2.87
N SER A 175 19.01 10.75 -3.95
CA SER A 175 20.09 11.68 -4.26
C SER A 175 19.44 13.04 -4.49
N SER A 176 19.96 14.08 -3.82
CA SER A 176 19.42 15.43 -3.61
C SER A 176 19.06 16.27 -4.86
N THR A 177 18.86 15.64 -6.00
CA THR A 177 18.63 16.25 -7.31
C THR A 177 17.25 15.84 -7.84
N GLY A 178 16.20 16.38 -7.21
CA GLY A 178 14.97 16.89 -7.82
C GLY A 178 14.14 16.10 -8.87
N ASP A 179 14.44 14.86 -9.23
CA ASP A 179 13.72 14.17 -10.30
C ASP A 179 12.58 13.29 -9.77
N PHE A 180 11.38 13.90 -9.67
CA PHE A 180 10.14 13.31 -9.15
C PHE A 180 9.55 12.13 -9.96
N ASN A 181 10.20 11.68 -11.04
CA ASN A 181 9.56 10.85 -12.07
C ASN A 181 10.07 9.40 -12.18
N ARG A 182 10.82 8.87 -11.21
CA ARG A 182 11.53 7.58 -11.33
C ARG A 182 10.99 6.37 -10.56
N MET A 183 9.76 6.43 -10.03
CA MET A 183 9.29 5.39 -9.09
C MET A 183 8.37 4.31 -9.66
N VAL A 184 8.32 4.17 -10.98
CA VAL A 184 7.88 2.93 -11.63
C VAL A 184 8.86 2.61 -12.71
#